data_AF-A0A7X2PHJ3-F1
#
_entry.id   AF-A0A7X2PHJ3-F1
#
_cell.length_a   1.000
_cell.length_b   1.000
_cell.length_c   1.000
_cell.angle_alpha   90.00
_cell.angle_beta   90.00
_cell.angle_gamma   90.00
#
_symmetry.space_group_name_H-M   'P 1'
#
loop_
_entity.id
_entity.type
_entity.pdbx_description
1 polymer ?
#
loop_
_entity_poly.entity_id
_entity_poly.type
_entity_poly.pdbx_seq_one_letter_code
_entity_poly.pdbx_strand_id
1 'polypeptide(L)'
;MRFVRLLAPCAAFVLFGSCGEKPVDPADFGTRPLTLPNGKTIRVEVMSRIEDMARGMMFRESLAPDRGMLFIHPSPGLQKYWMYQVKIPLDIVFIGPNR
;
A
#
# COMPACT_ATOMS: atom_id res chain seq x y z
N MET A 1 -56.96 31.66 28.33
CA MET A 1 -55.99 31.85 29.42
C MET A 1 -54.77 31.00 29.12
N ARG A 2 -53.63 31.68 28.82
CA ARG A 2 -52.20 31.33 29.01
C ARG A 2 -51.70 29.92 28.63
N PHE A 3 -50.54 29.64 28.04
CA PHE A 3 -49.25 30.27 27.69
C PHE A 3 -48.54 29.08 26.95
N VAL A 4 -47.86 29.12 25.79
CA VAL A 4 -46.61 29.80 25.43
C VAL A 4 -46.23 29.38 23.99
N ARG A 5 -45.76 30.34 23.21
CA ARG A 5 -45.04 30.17 21.93
C ARG A 5 -43.57 29.86 22.22
N LEU A 6 -42.97 28.88 21.55
CA LEU A 6 -41.52 28.84 21.23
C LEU A 6 -41.34 27.81 20.08
N LEU A 7 -41.14 28.18 18.80
CA LEU A 7 -40.02 28.85 18.12
C LEU A 7 -38.83 27.90 17.87
N ALA A 8 -38.44 27.84 16.58
CA ALA A 8 -37.18 27.39 15.97
C ALA A 8 -37.03 25.90 15.61
N PRO A 9 -36.97 25.57 14.30
CA PRO A 9 -36.54 24.27 13.80
C PRO A 9 -35.02 24.20 13.90
N CYS A 10 -34.48 23.46 14.86
CA CYS A 10 -33.06 23.09 14.84
C CYS A 10 -32.87 21.95 13.84
N ALA A 11 -32.64 22.35 12.59
CA ALA A 11 -31.83 21.62 11.65
C ALA A 11 -30.46 21.33 12.29
N ALA A 12 -30.36 20.19 12.95
CA ALA A 12 -29.09 19.58 13.32
C ALA A 12 -29.16 18.13 12.86
N PHE A 13 -29.21 17.97 11.54
CA PHE A 13 -28.84 16.73 10.88
C PHE A 13 -27.39 16.48 11.27
N VAL A 14 -27.21 15.65 12.30
CA VAL A 14 -25.91 15.26 12.83
C VAL A 14 -25.09 14.76 11.65
N LEU A 15 -24.12 15.57 11.25
CA LEU A 15 -23.03 15.18 10.37
C LEU A 15 -22.26 14.09 11.11
N PHE A 16 -22.73 12.85 10.99
CA PHE A 16 -21.90 11.68 11.18
C PHE A 16 -20.78 11.83 10.15
N GLY A 17 -19.66 12.39 10.61
CA GLY A 17 -18.39 12.32 9.93
C GLY A 17 -18.11 10.86 9.67
N SER A 18 -18.43 10.44 8.44
CA SER A 18 -17.97 9.19 7.87
C SER A 18 -16.45 9.31 7.82
N CYS A 19 -15.79 8.82 8.87
CA CYS A 19 -14.37 8.58 8.83
C CYS A 19 -14.20 7.53 7.74
N GLY A 20 -13.70 7.98 6.58
CA GLY A 20 -13.54 7.18 5.38
C GLY A 20 -12.44 6.15 5.58
N GLU A 21 -12.71 5.12 6.35
CA GLU A 21 -11.90 3.92 6.36
C GLU A 21 -12.19 3.21 5.04
N LYS A 22 -11.24 3.29 4.09
CA LYS A 22 -11.36 2.60 2.81
C LYS A 22 -11.61 1.11 3.11
N PRO A 23 -12.60 0.47 2.49
CA PRO A 23 -12.83 -0.96 2.65
C PRO A 23 -11.52 -1.71 2.42
N VAL A 24 -11.15 -2.58 3.36
CA VAL A 24 -9.97 -3.43 3.23
C VAL A 24 -10.23 -4.43 2.11
N ASP A 25 -9.54 -4.26 0.98
CA ASP A 25 -9.63 -5.18 -0.16
C ASP A 25 -8.93 -6.50 0.21
N PRO A 26 -9.52 -7.67 -0.09
CA PRO A 26 -8.83 -8.95 0.09
C PRO A 26 -7.46 -9.05 -0.59
N ALA A 27 -7.24 -8.31 -1.69
CA ALA A 27 -5.95 -8.24 -2.37
C ALA A 27 -4.86 -7.49 -1.58
N ASP A 28 -5.22 -6.81 -0.50
CA ASP A 28 -4.30 -6.06 0.35
C ASP A 28 -3.69 -6.90 1.48
N PHE A 29 -4.19 -8.12 1.70
CA PHE A 29 -3.64 -9.01 2.71
C PHE A 29 -2.18 -9.36 2.40
N GLY A 30 -1.31 -9.27 3.41
CA GLY A 30 0.12 -9.58 3.28
C GLY A 30 0.97 -8.49 2.61
N THR A 31 0.38 -7.37 2.20
CA THR A 31 1.12 -6.23 1.62
C THR A 31 1.27 -5.07 2.61
N ARG A 32 2.28 -4.22 2.39
CA ARG A 32 2.57 -3.03 3.19
C ARG A 32 2.60 -1.78 2.31
N PRO A 33 2.09 -0.63 2.78
CA PRO A 33 2.23 0.61 2.03
C PRO A 33 3.70 1.07 2.01
N LEU A 34 4.17 1.48 0.83
CA LEU A 34 5.49 2.06 0.58
C LEU A 34 5.31 3.39 -0.14
N THR A 35 5.83 4.47 0.44
CA THR A 35 5.78 5.81 -0.17
C THR A 35 7.06 6.06 -0.94
N LEU A 36 6.92 6.34 -2.23
CA LEU A 36 8.02 6.68 -3.13
C LEU A 36 8.43 8.16 -2.96
N PRO A 37 9.63 8.57 -3.41
CA PRO A 37 10.12 9.95 -3.27
C PRO A 37 9.22 11.02 -3.90
N ASN A 38 8.41 10.65 -4.90
CA ASN A 38 7.43 11.53 -5.54
C ASN A 38 6.10 11.67 -4.76
N GLY A 39 6.00 11.07 -3.57
CA GLY A 39 4.79 11.06 -2.75
C GLY A 39 3.75 10.00 -3.14
N LYS A 40 3.95 9.24 -4.23
CA LYS A 40 3.06 8.14 -4.60
C LYS A 40 3.22 6.99 -3.60
N THR A 41 2.10 6.52 -3.04
CA THR A 41 2.09 5.30 -2.22
C THR A 41 1.69 4.11 -3.08
N ILE A 42 2.47 3.03 -2.97
CA ILE A 42 2.17 1.72 -3.57
C ILE A 42 2.09 0.68 -2.46
N ARG A 43 1.48 -0.47 -2.73
CA ARG A 43 1.47 -1.60 -1.79
C ARG A 43 2.48 -2.65 -2.21
N VAL A 44 3.32 -3.11 -1.29
CA VAL A 44 4.41 -4.03 -1.58
C VAL A 44 4.32 -5.30 -0.75
N GLU A 45 4.63 -6.44 -1.36
CA GLU A 45 4.91 -7.69 -0.65
C GLU A 45 6.35 -7.64 -0.11
N VAL A 46 6.55 -7.95 1.17
CA VAL A 46 7.87 -7.86 1.81
C VAL A 46 8.53 -9.23 1.84
N MET A 47 9.70 -9.32 1.23
CA MET A 47 10.53 -10.53 1.21
C MET A 47 11.80 -10.29 2.03
N SER A 48 11.98 -11.08 3.10
CA SER A 48 13.14 -11.00 3.99
C SER A 48 13.95 -12.30 4.04
N ARG A 49 13.37 -13.42 3.57
CA ARG A 49 14.04 -14.72 3.52
C ARG A 49 14.67 -14.96 2.16
N ILE A 50 15.85 -15.58 2.14
CA ILE A 50 16.60 -15.85 0.91
C ILE A 50 15.76 -16.69 -0.07
N GLU A 51 15.02 -17.68 0.43
CA GLU A 51 14.15 -18.52 -0.39
C GLU A 51 13.06 -17.71 -1.12
N ASP A 52 12.42 -16.78 -0.40
CA ASP A 52 11.35 -15.94 -0.95
C ASP A 52 11.91 -14.90 -1.93
N MET A 53 13.08 -14.34 -1.61
CA MET A 53 13.78 -13.41 -2.49
C MET A 53 14.21 -14.06 -3.81
N ALA A 54 14.71 -15.31 -3.76
CA ALA A 54 15.12 -16.06 -4.93
C ALA A 54 13.95 -16.35 -5.88
N ARG A 55 12.75 -16.61 -5.33
CA ARG A 55 11.52 -16.75 -6.12
C ARG A 55 11.06 -15.42 -6.71
N GLY A 56 11.05 -14.36 -5.90
CA GLY A 56 10.65 -13.02 -6.34
C GLY A 56 9.33 -12.99 -7.11
N MET A 57 9.36 -12.37 -8.30
CA MET A 57 8.20 -12.21 -9.20
C MET A 57 8.05 -13.33 -10.25
N MET A 58 8.71 -14.49 -10.08
CA MET A 58 8.60 -15.60 -11.03
C MET A 58 7.15 -16.01 -11.28
N PHE A 59 6.86 -16.39 -12.53
CA PHE A 59 5.58 -16.96 -12.98
C PHE A 59 4.34 -16.06 -12.89
N ARG A 60 4.47 -14.80 -12.45
CA ARG A 60 3.34 -13.87 -12.45
C ARG A 60 3.04 -13.38 -13.86
N GLU A 61 1.77 -13.43 -14.25
CA GLU A 61 1.30 -12.93 -15.56
C GLU A 61 1.10 -11.41 -15.57
N SER A 62 0.86 -10.80 -14.42
CA SER A 62 0.53 -9.38 -14.30
C SER A 62 0.92 -8.82 -12.93
N LEU A 63 1.14 -7.51 -12.87
CA LEU A 63 1.32 -6.73 -11.65
C LEU A 63 0.48 -5.46 -11.76
N ALA A 64 -0.34 -5.18 -10.75
CA ALA A 64 -1.14 -3.95 -10.74
C ALA A 64 -0.22 -2.71 -10.59
N PRO A 65 -0.61 -1.55 -11.15
CA PRO A 65 0.24 -0.34 -11.24
C PRO A 65 0.55 0.34 -9.90
N ASP A 66 -0.10 -0.08 -8.82
CA ASP A 66 0.07 0.34 -7.44
C ASP A 66 0.52 -0.81 -6.54
N ARG A 67 1.10 -1.87 -7.13
CA ARG A 67 1.64 -3.04 -6.45
C ARG A 67 3.12 -3.25 -6.76
N GLY A 68 3.84 -3.89 -5.85
CA GLY A 68 5.25 -4.24 -6.04
C GLY A 68 5.75 -5.25 -5.02
N MET A 69 7.07 -5.46 -5.00
CA MET A 69 7.75 -6.32 -4.03
C MET A 69 8.97 -5.60 -3.46
N LEU A 70 9.15 -5.71 -2.15
CA LEU A 70 10.25 -5.11 -1.41
C LEU A 70 11.16 -6.20 -0.86
N PHE A 71 12.41 -6.19 -1.28
CA PHE A 71 13.45 -7.11 -0.81
C PHE A 71 14.24 -6.43 0.31
N ILE A 72 14.23 -7.01 1.51
CA ILE A 72 15.00 -6.51 2.66
C ILE A 72 16.27 -7.34 2.81
N HIS A 73 17.41 -6.67 2.68
CA HIS A 73 18.73 -7.26 2.83
C HIS A 73 19.29 -6.97 4.23
N PRO A 74 19.99 -7.93 4.86
CA PRO A 74 20.51 -7.77 6.23
C PRO A 74 21.67 -6.76 6.32
N SER A 75 22.36 -6.51 5.21
CA SER A 75 23.48 -5.58 5.14
C SER A 75 23.45 -4.78 3.83
N PRO A 76 23.89 -3.52 3.84
CA PRO A 76 24.01 -2.73 2.62
C PRO A 76 25.06 -3.34 1.70
N GLY A 77 24.80 -3.33 0.40
CA GLY A 77 25.69 -3.91 -0.59
C GLY A 77 25.08 -3.93 -1.99
N LEU A 78 25.91 -4.28 -2.96
CA LEU A 78 25.48 -4.37 -4.35
C LEU A 78 24.73 -5.69 -4.56
N GLN A 79 23.41 -5.62 -4.65
CA GLN A 79 22.55 -6.79 -4.81
C GLN A 79 22.38 -7.11 -6.29
N LYS A 80 22.57 -8.39 -6.64
CA LYS A 80 22.39 -8.88 -8.00
C LYS A 80 21.01 -9.50 -8.13
N TYR A 81 20.27 -9.06 -9.14
CA TYR A 81 18.98 -9.62 -9.49
C TYR A 81 19.05 -10.20 -10.90
N TRP A 82 18.21 -11.21 -11.13
CA TRP A 82 17.93 -11.75 -12.45
C TRP A 82 16.45 -11.56 -12.78
N MET A 83 16.10 -11.83 -14.02
CA MET A 83 14.69 -11.90 -14.47
C MET A 83 14.32 -13.32 -14.92
N TYR A 84 14.96 -14.34 -14.35
CA TYR A 84 14.64 -15.73 -14.67
C TYR A 84 13.16 -16.01 -14.41
N GLN A 85 12.43 -16.44 -15.44
CA GLN A 85 10.99 -16.77 -15.40
C GLN A 85 10.05 -15.62 -14.96
N VAL A 86 10.51 -14.37 -15.04
CA VAL A 86 9.64 -13.19 -14.91
C VAL A 86 9.01 -12.90 -16.27
N LYS A 87 7.67 -12.90 -16.33
CA LYS A 87 6.92 -12.73 -17.59
C LYS A 87 6.58 -11.27 -17.92
N ILE A 88 6.71 -10.39 -16.93
CA ILE A 88 6.40 -8.97 -17.01
C ILE A 88 7.69 -8.13 -16.98
N PRO A 89 7.79 -7.03 -17.74
CA PRO A 89 8.91 -6.10 -17.60
C PRO A 89 8.82 -5.41 -16.24
N LEU A 90 9.96 -5.25 -15.57
CA LEU A 90 10.05 -4.69 -14.23
C LEU A 90 11.18 -3.67 -14.13
N ASP A 91 10.93 -2.64 -13.34
CA ASP A 91 11.96 -1.72 -12.87
C ASP A 91 12.45 -2.17 -11.49
N ILE A 92 13.77 -2.13 -11.29
CA ILE A 92 14.39 -2.41 -9.99
C ILE A 92 14.97 -1.11 -9.44
N VAL A 93 14.45 -0.68 -8.29
CA VAL A 93 14.93 0.51 -7.57
C VAL A 93 15.71 0.06 -6.35
N PHE A 94 16.98 0.44 -6.27
CA PHE A 94 17.83 0.17 -5.11
C PHE A 94 17.70 1.31 -4.09
N ILE A 95 17.35 0.96 -2.86
CA ILE A 95 17.17 1.91 -1.75
C ILE A 95 18.31 1.70 -0.76
N GLY A 96 19.01 2.80 -0.44
CA GLY A 96 20.10 2.79 0.54
C GLY A 96 19.58 2.88 1.98
N PRO A 97 20.44 2.67 2.99
CA PRO A 97 20.04 2.76 4.39
C PRO A 97 19.59 4.16 4.84
N ASN A 98 19.92 5.23 4.10
CA ASN A 98 19.73 6.61 4.53
C ASN A 98 18.60 7.39 3.82
N ARG A 99 17.94 6.81 2.81
CA ARG A 99 16.63 7.21 2.24
C ARG A 99 16.35 6.40 0.98
#